data_AF-A0A932MWK4-F1
#
_entry.id   AF-A0A932MWK4-F1
#
_cell.length_a   1.000
_cell.length_b   1.000
_cell.length_c   1.000
_cell.angle_alpha   90.00
_cell.angle_beta   90.00
_cell.angle_gamma   90.00
#
_symmetry.space_group_name_H-M   'P 1'
#
loop_
_entity.id
_entity.type
_entity.pdbx_description
1 polymer ?
#
loop_
_entity_poly.entity_id
_entity_poly.type
_entity_poly.pdbx_seq_one_letter_code
_entity_poly.pdbx_strand_id
1 'polypeptide(L)'
;THCRLLGFVGGAVRCNSACGLDTSACHNCGNRVVDAGEDCDGGVGLPTCASIDPYFTSGDLGCDVSCKYDVAACGRCGDGFLDPSEACDDADLGGATCTSLGYNAGLLDCDTQCQLDDTDCHVCGNGVLYGREVCEFNGVQWVFAGDSCQEHGFPSGELACSTDCESIDDSGCFYDCGDDVADPGEVCDGGDLGGAVCPDFGYPLGDVSCALDCASFDSSCCTFCGNGQRDAGEGEECDGPDLGGETCQTLGFVGGTLACTGSCTLLLANCSTSPVCGDGVLSAGEQCEPGTLGVETCVSVGYPQGGTLDCDAVVCEYAGCTGENCGNGVDDAWDGSLDCMAPECSSDAACDEGTQTAGAPCTLHRECAAAAGVPHCCDEAQGGCPGGACAPFCTSSA
;
A
#
# COMPACT_ATOMS: atom_id res chain seq x y z
N THR A 1 -94.21 -28.66 39.32
CA THR A 1 -93.26 -29.54 38.61
C THR A 1 -91.87 -28.95 38.42
N HIS A 2 -91.57 -27.70 38.80
CA HIS A 2 -90.19 -27.20 38.79
C HIS A 2 -89.88 -26.46 40.10
N CYS A 3 -88.80 -26.87 40.79
CA CYS A 3 -88.33 -26.28 42.05
C CYS A 3 -87.94 -24.79 41.92
N ARG A 4 -87.64 -24.32 40.69
CA ARG A 4 -87.36 -22.91 40.37
C ARG A 4 -88.45 -21.93 40.78
N LEU A 5 -89.72 -22.35 40.78
CA LEU A 5 -90.84 -21.49 41.19
C LEU A 5 -90.94 -21.32 42.71
N LEU A 6 -90.17 -22.08 43.48
CA LEU A 6 -90.12 -22.05 44.95
C LEU A 6 -88.82 -21.44 45.47
N GLY A 7 -88.01 -20.82 44.61
CA GLY A 7 -86.75 -20.15 44.97
C GLY A 7 -85.50 -21.03 44.94
N PHE A 8 -85.61 -22.28 44.45
CA PHE A 8 -84.49 -23.22 44.31
C PHE A 8 -83.84 -23.13 42.92
N VAL A 9 -82.56 -23.44 42.79
CA VAL A 9 -81.81 -23.34 41.52
C VAL A 9 -82.30 -24.39 40.50
N GLY A 10 -82.70 -25.56 40.97
CA GLY A 10 -83.20 -26.67 40.15
C GLY A 10 -83.85 -27.80 40.95
N GLY A 11 -84.26 -28.86 40.27
CA GLY A 11 -84.87 -30.06 40.87
C GLY A 11 -86.36 -30.24 40.60
N ALA A 12 -86.89 -31.39 41.04
CA ALA A 12 -88.26 -31.82 40.80
C ALA A 12 -89.09 -31.84 42.09
N VAL A 13 -90.10 -30.96 42.16
CA VAL A 13 -91.05 -30.95 43.28
C VAL A 13 -92.06 -32.09 43.11
N ARG A 14 -92.21 -32.93 44.13
CA ARG A 14 -93.25 -33.98 44.21
C ARG A 14 -94.28 -33.62 45.28
N CYS A 15 -95.44 -34.28 45.27
CA CYS A 15 -96.38 -34.20 46.38
C CYS A 15 -96.03 -35.26 47.42
N ASN A 16 -95.93 -34.87 48.69
CA ASN A 16 -95.83 -35.83 49.79
C ASN A 16 -97.20 -36.44 50.13
N SER A 17 -97.18 -37.48 50.97
CA SER A 17 -98.38 -38.22 51.41
C SER A 17 -99.38 -37.38 52.23
N ALA A 18 -99.01 -36.17 52.65
CA ALA A 18 -99.86 -35.20 53.32
C ALA A 18 -100.38 -34.10 52.37
N CYS A 19 -100.26 -34.28 51.05
CA CYS A 19 -100.61 -33.29 50.02
C CYS A 19 -99.83 -31.96 50.10
N GLY A 20 -98.70 -31.93 50.80
CA GLY A 20 -97.74 -30.82 50.78
C GLY A 20 -96.71 -30.96 49.66
N LEU A 21 -96.05 -29.86 49.32
CA LEU A 21 -94.91 -29.87 48.38
C LEU A 21 -93.70 -30.51 49.07
N ASP A 22 -93.17 -31.57 48.48
CA ASP A 22 -91.89 -32.18 48.88
C ASP A 22 -90.76 -31.53 48.09
N THR A 23 -89.94 -30.76 48.80
CA THR A 23 -88.79 -30.04 48.24
C THR A 23 -87.47 -30.75 48.52
N SER A 24 -87.48 -31.99 49.03
CA SER A 24 -86.24 -32.74 49.32
C SER A 24 -85.42 -33.09 48.07
N ALA A 25 -86.04 -33.05 46.89
CA ALA A 25 -85.38 -33.19 45.59
C ALA A 25 -85.18 -31.83 44.88
N CYS A 26 -85.36 -30.73 45.61
CA CYS A 26 -84.97 -29.38 45.18
C CYS A 26 -83.61 -29.06 45.78
N HIS A 27 -82.69 -28.53 44.97
CA HIS A 27 -81.35 -28.20 45.42
C HIS A 27 -81.11 -26.68 45.37
N ASN A 28 -80.34 -26.21 46.35
CA ASN A 28 -79.98 -24.81 46.54
C ASN A 28 -78.48 -24.72 46.55
N CYS A 29 -77.92 -24.08 45.52
CA CYS A 29 -76.51 -23.84 45.48
C CYS A 29 -76.06 -22.93 46.63
N GLY A 30 -75.06 -23.35 47.40
CA GLY A 30 -74.48 -22.61 48.52
C GLY A 30 -74.94 -23.10 49.90
N ASN A 31 -75.52 -24.29 50.00
CA ASN A 31 -75.95 -24.91 51.25
C ASN A 31 -74.83 -25.74 51.95
N ARG A 32 -73.66 -25.84 51.32
CA ARG A 32 -72.45 -26.59 51.72
C ARG A 32 -72.60 -28.12 51.72
N VAL A 33 -73.55 -28.66 50.98
CA VAL A 33 -73.75 -30.10 50.77
C VAL A 33 -73.94 -30.32 49.28
N VAL A 34 -73.16 -31.23 48.68
CA VAL A 34 -73.32 -31.54 47.25
C VAL A 34 -74.55 -32.42 47.07
N ASP A 35 -75.63 -31.83 46.56
CA ASP A 35 -76.90 -32.50 46.31
C ASP A 35 -76.92 -33.22 44.95
N ALA A 36 -77.89 -34.13 44.75
CA ALA A 36 -78.01 -34.87 43.50
C ALA A 36 -78.29 -33.92 42.31
N GLY A 37 -77.31 -33.78 41.41
CA GLY A 37 -77.35 -32.91 40.23
C GLY A 37 -76.39 -31.71 40.27
N GLU A 38 -75.75 -31.47 41.41
CA GLU A 38 -74.68 -30.49 41.60
C GLU A 38 -73.31 -31.14 41.37
N ASP A 39 -72.37 -30.38 40.81
CA ASP A 39 -70.99 -30.85 40.66
C ASP A 39 -70.13 -30.43 41.88
N CYS A 40 -70.53 -29.34 42.55
CA CYS A 40 -69.95 -28.79 43.77
C CYS A 40 -71.01 -27.95 44.52
N ASP A 41 -70.79 -27.63 45.79
CA ASP A 41 -71.57 -26.62 46.54
C ASP A 41 -70.64 -25.73 47.36
N GLY A 42 -70.41 -24.51 46.85
CA GLY A 42 -69.46 -23.56 47.44
C GLY A 42 -68.04 -24.12 47.42
N GLY A 43 -67.46 -24.37 48.60
CA GLY A 43 -66.12 -24.98 48.72
C GLY A 43 -66.12 -26.51 48.84
N VAL A 44 -67.29 -27.16 48.76
CA VAL A 44 -67.45 -28.60 49.03
C VAL A 44 -67.59 -29.36 47.71
N GLY A 45 -66.90 -30.50 47.60
CA GLY A 45 -66.93 -31.34 46.41
C GLY A 45 -66.07 -30.84 45.25
N LEU A 46 -65.16 -29.88 45.50
CA LEU A 46 -64.19 -29.40 44.53
C LEU A 46 -63.01 -30.37 44.42
N PRO A 47 -62.79 -31.00 43.26
CA PRO A 47 -61.54 -31.68 42.98
C PRO A 47 -60.48 -30.67 42.47
N THR A 48 -59.32 -31.15 42.00
CA THR A 48 -58.29 -30.27 41.42
C THR A 48 -58.62 -29.92 39.97
N CYS A 49 -58.15 -28.77 39.47
CA CYS A 49 -58.32 -28.38 38.06
C CYS A 49 -57.84 -29.49 37.08
N ALA A 50 -56.68 -30.10 37.35
CA ALA A 50 -56.12 -31.21 36.56
C ALA A 50 -57.02 -32.46 36.48
N SER A 51 -57.97 -32.63 37.41
CA SER A 51 -58.91 -33.76 37.40
C SER A 51 -60.16 -33.50 36.54
N ILE A 52 -60.45 -32.22 36.24
CA ILE A 52 -61.54 -31.80 35.36
C ILE A 52 -61.08 -31.88 33.91
N ASP A 53 -59.89 -31.35 33.64
CA ASP A 53 -59.24 -31.41 32.34
C ASP A 53 -57.73 -31.57 32.57
N PRO A 54 -57.07 -32.58 31.98
CA PRO A 54 -55.63 -32.82 32.17
C PRO A 54 -54.73 -31.69 31.63
N TYR A 55 -55.27 -30.75 30.84
CA TYR A 55 -54.54 -29.58 30.36
C TYR A 55 -54.51 -28.41 31.34
N PHE A 56 -55.24 -28.50 32.47
CA PHE A 56 -55.07 -27.54 33.55
C PHE A 56 -53.89 -27.95 34.44
N THR A 57 -52.85 -27.13 34.40
CA THR A 57 -51.55 -27.31 35.08
C THR A 57 -51.49 -26.58 36.42
N SER A 58 -52.41 -25.63 36.66
CA SER A 58 -52.40 -24.76 37.83
C SER A 58 -53.82 -24.35 38.28
N GLY A 59 -53.89 -23.58 39.37
CA GLY A 59 -55.09 -22.85 39.76
C GLY A 59 -56.03 -23.58 40.74
N ASP A 60 -56.96 -22.80 41.31
CA ASP A 60 -57.97 -23.28 42.26
C ASP A 60 -59.33 -23.41 41.55
N LEU A 61 -59.87 -24.63 41.53
CA LEU A 61 -61.19 -24.88 40.95
C LEU A 61 -62.28 -24.23 41.81
N GLY A 62 -63.06 -23.35 41.21
CA GLY A 62 -64.18 -22.68 41.88
C GLY A 62 -65.49 -23.47 41.75
N CYS A 63 -66.51 -22.99 42.47
CA CYS A 63 -67.90 -23.43 42.28
C CYS A 63 -68.77 -22.22 41.98
N ASP A 64 -69.45 -22.23 40.84
CA ASP A 64 -70.30 -21.11 40.44
C ASP A 64 -71.64 -21.10 41.18
N VAL A 65 -72.41 -20.02 41.02
CA VAL A 65 -73.74 -19.83 41.66
C VAL A 65 -74.82 -20.79 41.16
N SER A 66 -74.52 -21.57 40.11
CA SER A 66 -75.36 -22.64 39.58
C SER A 66 -74.88 -24.03 40.03
N CYS A 67 -73.88 -24.11 40.90
CA CYS A 67 -73.27 -25.32 41.43
C CYS A 67 -72.64 -26.21 40.36
N LYS A 68 -71.99 -25.54 39.41
CA LYS A 68 -71.10 -26.13 38.42
C LYS A 68 -69.66 -25.73 38.69
N TYR A 69 -68.74 -26.59 38.29
CA TYR A 69 -67.31 -26.31 38.39
C TYR A 69 -66.99 -25.04 37.61
N ASP A 70 -66.37 -24.08 38.30
CA ASP A 70 -65.88 -22.84 37.72
C ASP A 70 -64.37 -22.98 37.49
N VAL A 71 -64.01 -23.14 36.21
CA VAL A 71 -62.62 -23.30 35.78
C VAL A 71 -61.95 -21.97 35.45
N ALA A 72 -62.60 -20.82 35.72
CA ALA A 72 -62.05 -19.52 35.35
C ALA A 72 -60.73 -19.15 36.06
N ALA A 73 -60.43 -19.82 37.17
CA ALA A 73 -59.17 -19.69 37.91
C ALA A 73 -58.25 -20.90 37.76
N CYS A 74 -58.57 -21.83 36.86
CA CYS A 74 -57.67 -22.91 36.45
C CYS A 74 -56.77 -22.40 35.32
N GLY A 75 -55.46 -22.40 35.52
CA GLY A 75 -54.51 -21.99 34.50
C GLY A 75 -54.12 -23.16 33.61
N ARG A 76 -53.82 -22.83 32.35
CA ARG A 76 -53.55 -23.80 31.29
C ARG A 76 -52.22 -23.42 30.66
N CYS A 77 -51.38 -24.43 30.49
CA CYS A 77 -50.16 -24.30 29.71
C CYS A 77 -50.38 -23.73 28.32
N GLY A 78 -49.66 -22.65 28.00
CA GLY A 78 -49.75 -21.87 26.77
C GLY A 78 -50.91 -20.87 26.79
N ASP A 79 -51.25 -20.32 27.96
CA ASP A 79 -52.24 -19.24 28.08
C ASP A 79 -51.61 -17.84 28.09
N GLY A 80 -50.28 -17.77 28.03
CA GLY A 80 -49.47 -16.56 27.98
C GLY A 80 -49.14 -15.97 29.35
N PHE A 81 -49.45 -16.68 30.44
CA PHE A 81 -49.12 -16.27 31.81
C PHE A 81 -48.38 -17.38 32.55
N LEU A 82 -47.18 -17.08 33.06
CA LEU A 82 -46.47 -18.02 33.92
C LEU A 82 -47.13 -18.14 35.30
N ASP A 83 -47.83 -19.24 35.54
CA ASP A 83 -48.48 -19.51 36.82
C ASP A 83 -47.54 -20.07 37.90
N PRO A 84 -47.88 -19.94 39.20
CA PRO A 84 -47.02 -20.38 40.30
C PRO A 84 -46.64 -21.88 40.33
N SER A 85 -47.33 -22.74 39.58
CA SER A 85 -47.05 -24.17 39.49
C SER A 85 -46.47 -24.61 38.14
N GLU A 86 -46.24 -23.67 37.22
CA GLU A 86 -45.64 -23.91 35.91
C GLU A 86 -44.14 -23.60 35.94
N ALA A 87 -43.34 -24.37 35.22
CA ALA A 87 -41.91 -24.08 35.07
C ALA A 87 -41.66 -23.05 33.96
N CYS A 88 -42.57 -22.96 33.00
CA CYS A 88 -42.59 -22.05 31.86
C CYS A 88 -44.02 -21.99 31.29
N ASP A 89 -44.34 -20.99 30.47
CA ASP A 89 -45.57 -20.91 29.65
C ASP A 89 -45.24 -20.31 28.28
N ASP A 90 -45.43 -21.07 27.19
CA ASP A 90 -45.01 -20.70 25.84
C ASP A 90 -43.55 -20.18 25.81
N ALA A 91 -43.35 -18.89 25.54
CA ALA A 91 -42.04 -18.24 25.49
C ALA A 91 -41.60 -17.64 26.84
N ASP A 92 -42.49 -17.60 27.85
CA ASP A 92 -42.15 -17.17 29.21
C ASP A 92 -41.54 -18.34 30.00
N LEU A 93 -40.22 -18.45 29.93
CA LEU A 93 -39.47 -19.51 30.62
C LEU A 93 -39.20 -19.20 32.10
N GLY A 94 -39.85 -18.19 32.69
CA GLY A 94 -39.63 -17.81 34.09
C GLY A 94 -38.20 -17.36 34.40
N GLY A 95 -37.48 -16.86 33.38
CA GLY A 95 -36.07 -16.49 33.47
C GLY A 95 -35.10 -17.67 33.40
N ALA A 96 -35.58 -18.90 33.20
CA ALA A 96 -34.73 -20.03 32.89
C ALA A 96 -34.08 -19.88 31.51
N THR A 97 -32.85 -20.38 31.41
CA THR A 97 -32.03 -20.43 30.19
C THR A 97 -31.24 -21.73 30.20
N CYS A 98 -30.73 -22.18 29.04
CA CYS A 98 -29.79 -23.30 28.98
C CYS A 98 -28.61 -23.10 29.96
N THR A 99 -28.10 -21.87 30.08
CA THR A 99 -27.05 -21.52 31.05
C THR A 99 -27.45 -21.75 32.50
N SER A 100 -28.70 -21.44 32.86
CA SER A 100 -29.20 -21.69 34.21
C SER A 100 -29.35 -23.17 34.55
N LEU A 101 -29.47 -24.04 33.54
CA LEU A 101 -29.58 -25.49 33.67
C LEU A 101 -28.23 -26.21 33.60
N GLY A 102 -27.12 -25.48 33.36
CA GLY A 102 -25.76 -26.02 33.35
C GLY A 102 -25.17 -26.27 31.95
N TYR A 103 -25.89 -25.87 30.90
CA TYR A 103 -25.38 -25.82 29.52
C TYR A 103 -24.67 -24.49 29.28
N ASN A 104 -23.97 -24.31 28.15
CA ASN A 104 -23.36 -23.01 27.79
C ASN A 104 -23.86 -22.46 26.45
N ALA A 105 -24.72 -23.20 25.76
CA ALA A 105 -25.30 -22.84 24.47
C ALA A 105 -26.67 -23.52 24.26
N GLY A 106 -27.33 -23.17 23.16
CA GLY A 106 -28.60 -23.74 22.73
C GLY A 106 -29.83 -22.94 23.13
N LEU A 107 -30.99 -23.45 22.72
CA LEU A 107 -32.30 -22.85 22.95
C LEU A 107 -33.07 -23.68 23.97
N LEU A 108 -33.58 -23.03 25.01
CA LEU A 108 -34.48 -23.66 25.98
C LEU A 108 -35.91 -23.41 25.52
N ASP A 109 -36.74 -24.45 25.48
CA ASP A 109 -38.15 -24.34 25.09
C ASP A 109 -39.09 -24.75 26.23
N CYS A 110 -40.37 -24.46 26.09
CA CYS A 110 -41.41 -24.91 26.99
C CYS A 110 -42.25 -26.01 26.35
N ASP A 111 -42.32 -27.19 26.97
CA ASP A 111 -43.11 -28.28 26.44
C ASP A 111 -44.63 -28.07 26.66
N THR A 112 -45.43 -28.89 25.99
CA THR A 112 -46.91 -28.83 26.10
C THR A 112 -47.47 -29.20 27.48
N GLN A 113 -46.62 -29.56 28.44
CA GLN A 113 -46.95 -29.86 29.84
C GLN A 113 -46.32 -28.83 30.80
N CYS A 114 -45.85 -27.70 30.27
CA CYS A 114 -45.24 -26.59 31.00
C CYS A 114 -44.04 -27.02 31.83
N GLN A 115 -43.26 -27.96 31.28
CA GLN A 115 -41.92 -28.30 31.73
C GLN A 115 -40.90 -27.67 30.79
N LEU A 116 -39.76 -27.28 31.35
CA LEU A 116 -38.63 -26.83 30.55
C LEU A 116 -38.10 -28.01 29.71
N ASP A 117 -38.04 -27.81 28.40
CA ASP A 117 -37.48 -28.75 27.44
C ASP A 117 -36.05 -28.32 27.08
N ASP A 118 -35.08 -29.05 27.61
CA ASP A 118 -33.64 -28.81 27.41
C ASP A 118 -33.04 -29.63 26.26
N THR A 119 -33.85 -30.26 25.42
CA THR A 119 -33.34 -31.11 24.33
C THR A 119 -32.51 -30.35 23.29
N ASP A 120 -32.78 -29.06 23.11
CA ASP A 120 -32.03 -28.14 22.24
C ASP A 120 -30.95 -27.34 23.02
N CYS A 121 -30.71 -27.64 24.30
CA CYS A 121 -29.57 -27.12 25.05
C CYS A 121 -28.33 -28.02 24.88
N HIS A 122 -27.14 -27.41 24.74
CA HIS A 122 -25.89 -28.14 24.53
C HIS A 122 -24.68 -27.48 25.20
N VAL A 123 -23.59 -28.23 25.26
CA VAL A 123 -22.31 -27.75 25.79
C VAL A 123 -21.32 -27.61 24.64
N CYS A 124 -21.20 -26.41 24.09
CA CYS A 124 -20.17 -26.05 23.14
C CYS A 124 -18.78 -26.21 23.78
N GLY A 125 -17.87 -26.93 23.13
CA GLY A 125 -16.52 -27.25 23.64
C GLY A 125 -16.42 -28.62 24.35
N ASN A 126 -17.42 -29.50 24.21
CA ASN A 126 -17.42 -30.85 24.80
C ASN A 126 -16.76 -31.94 23.92
N GLY A 127 -16.38 -31.62 22.68
CA GLY A 127 -15.78 -32.53 21.70
C GLY A 127 -16.74 -33.47 20.95
N VAL A 128 -18.06 -33.28 21.03
CA VAL A 128 -19.10 -34.10 20.42
C VAL A 128 -20.12 -33.22 19.69
N LEU A 129 -20.22 -33.34 18.37
CA LEU A 129 -21.30 -32.72 17.59
C LEU A 129 -22.65 -33.38 17.92
N TYR A 130 -23.58 -32.61 18.48
CA TYR A 130 -24.92 -33.04 18.86
C TYR A 130 -25.95 -31.89 18.65
N GLY A 131 -27.23 -32.26 18.46
CA GLY A 131 -28.30 -31.27 18.35
C GLY A 131 -28.10 -30.28 17.19
N ARG A 132 -28.01 -28.99 17.52
CA ARG A 132 -27.89 -27.87 16.56
C ARG A 132 -26.45 -27.37 16.35
N GLU A 133 -25.46 -28.02 16.94
CA GLU A 133 -24.05 -27.65 16.81
C GLU A 133 -23.57 -27.81 15.35
N VAL A 134 -23.02 -26.75 14.77
CA VAL A 134 -22.40 -26.77 13.43
C VAL A 134 -20.89 -27.03 13.50
N CYS A 135 -20.29 -26.77 14.67
CA CYS A 135 -18.87 -26.93 14.95
C CYS A 135 -18.64 -27.24 16.44
N GLU A 136 -17.48 -27.80 16.78
CA GLU A 136 -17.16 -28.25 18.14
C GLU A 136 -15.64 -28.29 18.39
N PHE A 137 -15.17 -28.11 19.62
CA PHE A 137 -13.75 -28.16 19.98
C PHE A 137 -13.45 -29.35 20.90
N ASN A 138 -12.68 -30.33 20.39
CA ASN A 138 -12.34 -31.52 21.17
C ASN A 138 -11.13 -31.37 22.11
N GLY A 139 -10.67 -30.13 22.34
CA GLY A 139 -9.47 -29.84 23.12
C GLY A 139 -8.17 -29.80 22.31
N VAL A 140 -8.20 -30.22 21.05
CA VAL A 140 -7.00 -30.32 20.19
C VAL A 140 -7.22 -29.69 18.81
N GLN A 141 -8.41 -29.82 18.25
CA GLN A 141 -8.80 -29.25 16.96
C GLN A 141 -10.30 -28.94 16.94
N TRP A 142 -10.68 -28.05 16.04
CA TRP A 142 -12.08 -27.83 15.66
C TRP A 142 -12.60 -29.00 14.81
N VAL A 143 -13.85 -29.38 15.04
CA VAL A 143 -14.59 -30.40 14.31
C VAL A 143 -15.81 -29.73 13.73
N PHE A 144 -15.92 -29.73 12.40
CA PHE A 144 -17.04 -29.11 11.67
C PHE A 144 -17.96 -30.20 11.12
N ALA A 145 -19.24 -29.90 10.95
CA ALA A 145 -20.25 -30.80 10.36
C ALA A 145 -20.08 -30.98 8.84
N GLY A 146 -18.84 -31.04 8.34
CA GLY A 146 -18.48 -31.11 6.91
C GLY A 146 -17.83 -29.84 6.38
N ASP A 147 -18.08 -28.69 7.01
CA ASP A 147 -17.60 -27.40 6.54
C ASP A 147 -16.08 -27.25 6.54
N SER A 148 -15.59 -26.53 5.54
CA SER A 148 -14.19 -26.13 5.38
C SER A 148 -14.14 -24.76 4.70
N CYS A 149 -13.01 -24.05 4.81
CA CYS A 149 -12.83 -22.78 4.07
C CYS A 149 -13.10 -22.96 2.56
N GLN A 150 -12.74 -24.12 1.99
CA GLN A 150 -12.96 -24.45 0.57
C GLN A 150 -14.45 -24.55 0.21
N GLU A 151 -15.29 -25.04 1.12
CA GLU A 151 -16.74 -25.10 0.89
C GLU A 151 -17.40 -23.72 0.98
N HIS A 152 -16.77 -22.78 1.70
CA HIS A 152 -17.20 -21.38 1.83
C HIS A 152 -16.59 -20.47 0.74
N GLY A 153 -15.83 -21.04 -0.21
CA GLY A 153 -15.28 -20.31 -1.35
C GLY A 153 -13.89 -19.72 -1.12
N PHE A 154 -13.19 -20.14 -0.06
CA PHE A 154 -11.83 -19.72 0.24
C PHE A 154 -10.87 -20.92 0.06
N PRO A 155 -9.78 -20.79 -0.72
CA PRO A 155 -8.87 -21.91 -0.96
C PRO A 155 -8.14 -22.37 0.33
N SER A 156 -7.96 -21.46 1.30
CA SER A 156 -7.16 -21.69 2.50
C SER A 156 -7.68 -20.95 3.75
N GLY A 157 -7.00 -21.20 4.87
CA GLY A 157 -7.29 -20.65 6.19
C GLY A 157 -7.87 -21.65 7.18
N GLU A 158 -8.30 -21.15 8.33
CA GLU A 158 -8.88 -21.96 9.41
C GLU A 158 -10.24 -21.40 9.79
N LEU A 159 -11.28 -22.23 9.70
CA LEU A 159 -12.59 -21.90 10.25
C LEU A 159 -12.51 -21.83 11.78
N ALA A 160 -13.21 -20.88 12.36
CA ALA A 160 -13.46 -20.84 13.79
C ALA A 160 -14.94 -21.10 14.08
N CYS A 161 -15.24 -21.38 15.34
CA CYS A 161 -16.60 -21.62 15.80
C CYS A 161 -17.05 -20.45 16.67
N SER A 162 -18.30 -20.05 16.57
CA SER A 162 -18.87 -19.10 17.54
C SER A 162 -18.88 -19.70 18.94
N THR A 163 -18.93 -18.85 19.96
CA THR A 163 -18.84 -19.29 21.37
C THR A 163 -20.01 -20.17 21.83
N ASP A 164 -21.09 -20.21 21.05
CA ASP A 164 -22.28 -21.04 21.24
C ASP A 164 -22.36 -22.23 20.26
N CYS A 165 -21.37 -22.40 19.38
CA CYS A 165 -21.31 -23.48 18.38
C CYS A 165 -22.48 -23.51 17.38
N GLU A 166 -23.27 -22.44 17.27
CA GLU A 166 -24.41 -22.34 16.34
C GLU A 166 -24.04 -21.74 14.97
N SER A 167 -22.86 -21.12 14.88
CA SER A 167 -22.38 -20.51 13.64
C SER A 167 -20.88 -20.72 13.44
N ILE A 168 -20.48 -20.71 12.18
CA ILE A 168 -19.09 -20.77 11.77
C ILE A 168 -18.61 -19.33 11.57
N ASP A 169 -17.42 -19.06 12.08
CA ASP A 169 -16.68 -17.83 11.83
C ASP A 169 -15.66 -18.12 10.72
N ASP A 170 -15.93 -17.57 9.54
CA ASP A 170 -15.10 -17.69 8.34
C ASP A 170 -14.04 -16.57 8.22
N SER A 171 -13.92 -15.69 9.21
CA SER A 171 -12.94 -14.59 9.17
C SER A 171 -11.48 -15.06 9.20
N GLY A 172 -11.24 -16.31 9.59
CA GLY A 172 -9.94 -16.99 9.49
C GLY A 172 -9.66 -17.65 8.14
N CYS A 173 -10.63 -17.65 7.21
CA CYS A 173 -10.45 -18.08 5.84
C CYS A 173 -9.90 -16.95 4.96
N PHE A 174 -9.02 -17.29 4.02
CA PHE A 174 -8.40 -16.31 3.12
C PHE A 174 -8.05 -16.94 1.76
N TYR A 175 -7.90 -16.08 0.76
CA TYR A 175 -7.28 -16.42 -0.52
C TYR A 175 -5.77 -16.55 -0.31
N ASP A 176 -5.15 -17.55 -0.94
CA ASP A 176 -3.75 -17.94 -0.71
C ASP A 176 -2.79 -16.95 -1.39
N CYS A 177 -2.81 -15.70 -0.95
CA CYS A 177 -2.01 -14.66 -1.58
C CYS A 177 -0.50 -14.88 -1.35
N GLY A 178 0.25 -15.12 -2.43
CA GLY A 178 1.70 -15.25 -2.47
C GLY A 178 2.23 -16.58 -3.01
N ASP A 179 1.44 -17.34 -3.77
CA ASP A 179 1.90 -18.56 -4.45
C ASP A 179 2.36 -18.34 -5.91
N ASP A 180 2.35 -17.07 -6.36
CA ASP A 180 2.68 -16.59 -7.71
C ASP A 180 1.73 -17.12 -8.81
N VAL A 181 0.51 -17.55 -8.46
CA VAL A 181 -0.54 -17.97 -9.40
C VAL A 181 -1.85 -17.28 -9.05
N ALA A 182 -2.41 -16.48 -9.97
CA ALA A 182 -3.70 -15.84 -9.72
C ALA A 182 -4.85 -16.87 -9.78
N ASP A 183 -5.32 -17.30 -8.62
CA ASP A 183 -6.35 -18.34 -8.47
C ASP A 183 -7.78 -17.78 -8.63
N PRO A 184 -8.80 -18.65 -8.83
CA PRO A 184 -10.19 -18.21 -8.92
C PRO A 184 -10.64 -17.45 -7.65
N GLY A 185 -10.82 -16.14 -7.79
CA GLY A 185 -11.21 -15.23 -6.70
C GLY A 185 -10.18 -14.15 -6.39
N GLU A 186 -8.96 -14.28 -6.92
CA GLU A 186 -7.90 -13.28 -6.85
C GLU A 186 -7.91 -12.41 -8.11
N VAL A 187 -7.53 -11.12 -7.98
CA VAL A 187 -7.30 -10.25 -9.14
C VAL A 187 -5.88 -10.37 -9.68
N CYS A 188 -4.95 -10.80 -8.81
CA CYS A 188 -3.54 -11.07 -9.07
C CYS A 188 -2.97 -11.90 -7.92
N ASP A 189 -1.79 -12.49 -8.11
CA ASP A 189 -0.97 -13.07 -7.03
C ASP A 189 0.51 -12.85 -7.31
N GLY A 190 1.23 -12.22 -6.39
CA GLY A 190 2.68 -12.05 -6.51
C GLY A 190 3.07 -11.41 -7.85
N GLY A 191 3.74 -12.18 -8.71
CA GLY A 191 4.09 -11.79 -10.09
C GLY A 191 3.02 -12.06 -11.16
N ASP A 192 1.99 -12.86 -10.89
CA ASP A 192 0.87 -13.10 -11.80
C ASP A 192 -0.15 -11.96 -11.71
N LEU A 193 0.08 -10.93 -12.51
CA LEU A 193 -0.73 -9.73 -12.56
C LEU A 193 -1.89 -9.83 -13.57
N GLY A 194 -2.10 -10.99 -14.20
CA GLY A 194 -3.13 -11.15 -15.24
C GLY A 194 -2.92 -10.24 -16.47
N GLY A 195 -1.70 -9.72 -16.66
CA GLY A 195 -1.36 -8.76 -17.72
C GLY A 195 -1.68 -7.30 -17.38
N ALA A 196 -2.09 -6.99 -16.15
CA ALA A 196 -2.27 -5.61 -15.70
C ALA A 196 -0.96 -4.83 -15.82
N VAL A 197 -1.07 -3.59 -16.31
CA VAL A 197 0.06 -2.66 -16.46
C VAL A 197 -0.35 -1.27 -16.01
N CYS A 198 0.62 -0.41 -15.68
CA CYS A 198 0.36 0.97 -15.25
C CYS A 198 -0.59 1.78 -16.16
N PRO A 199 -0.57 1.63 -17.50
CA PRO A 199 -1.54 2.28 -18.39
C PRO A 199 -3.01 1.97 -18.09
N ASP A 200 -3.33 0.81 -17.51
CA ASP A 200 -4.70 0.46 -17.11
C ASP A 200 -5.22 1.34 -15.96
N PHE A 201 -4.30 1.92 -15.19
CA PHE A 201 -4.56 2.78 -14.03
C PHE A 201 -4.34 4.27 -14.32
N GLY A 202 -4.12 4.63 -15.59
CA GLY A 202 -3.92 6.02 -16.02
C GLY A 202 -2.48 6.52 -15.88
N TYR A 203 -1.53 5.64 -15.59
CA TYR A 203 -0.10 5.99 -15.53
C TYR A 203 0.61 5.47 -16.79
N PRO A 204 1.35 6.31 -17.52
CA PRO A 204 1.97 5.92 -18.78
C PRO A 204 3.08 4.86 -18.62
N LEU A 205 3.81 4.86 -17.50
CA LEU A 205 4.97 3.98 -17.26
C LEU A 205 5.04 3.50 -15.80
N GLY A 206 6.06 2.69 -15.49
CA GLY A 206 6.31 2.07 -14.20
C GLY A 206 5.83 0.62 -14.13
N ASP A 207 5.83 0.07 -12.91
CA ASP A 207 5.43 -1.31 -12.64
C ASP A 207 4.23 -1.32 -11.68
N VAL A 208 3.25 -2.17 -11.97
CA VAL A 208 2.16 -2.48 -11.04
C VAL A 208 2.53 -3.75 -10.28
N SER A 209 2.20 -3.80 -8.99
CA SER A 209 2.40 -5.00 -8.16
C SER A 209 1.08 -5.49 -7.61
N CYS A 210 1.01 -6.77 -7.24
CA CYS A 210 -0.15 -7.29 -6.55
C CYS A 210 -0.14 -6.84 -5.07
N ALA A 211 -1.29 -6.39 -4.56
CA ALA A 211 -1.41 -6.10 -3.14
C ALA A 211 -1.39 -7.40 -2.32
N LEU A 212 -1.01 -7.31 -1.04
CA LEU A 212 -0.92 -8.48 -0.13
C LEU A 212 -2.27 -9.17 0.15
N ASP A 213 -3.38 -8.55 -0.25
CA ASP A 213 -4.72 -9.12 -0.13
C ASP A 213 -5.18 -9.83 -1.41
N CYS A 214 -4.38 -9.79 -2.50
CA CYS A 214 -4.69 -10.33 -3.82
C CYS A 214 -6.06 -9.89 -4.38
N ALA A 215 -6.65 -8.83 -3.80
CA ALA A 215 -7.94 -8.27 -4.15
C ALA A 215 -7.80 -6.92 -4.88
N SER A 216 -6.58 -6.38 -4.91
CA SER A 216 -6.26 -5.11 -5.54
C SER A 216 -4.86 -5.08 -6.14
N PHE A 217 -4.65 -4.13 -7.05
CA PHE A 217 -3.34 -3.81 -7.59
C PHE A 217 -2.76 -2.61 -6.84
N ASP A 218 -1.47 -2.68 -6.53
CA ASP A 218 -0.69 -1.56 -6.03
C ASP A 218 -0.01 -0.84 -7.19
N SER A 219 -0.50 0.36 -7.52
CA SER A 219 0.03 1.23 -8.56
C SER A 219 1.02 2.27 -8.02
N SER A 220 1.49 2.13 -6.77
CA SER A 220 2.42 3.11 -6.15
C SER A 220 3.78 3.17 -6.86
N CYS A 221 4.15 2.11 -7.59
CA CYS A 221 5.35 2.07 -8.44
C CYS A 221 5.08 2.53 -9.89
N CYS A 222 3.86 2.92 -10.21
CA CYS A 222 3.55 3.57 -11.49
C CYS A 222 4.00 5.04 -11.47
N THR A 223 4.32 5.56 -12.66
CA THR A 223 4.85 6.92 -12.81
C THR A 223 4.32 7.59 -14.07
N PHE A 224 4.21 8.92 -14.02
CA PHE A 224 3.99 9.74 -15.21
C PHE A 224 5.26 9.90 -16.05
N CYS A 225 6.40 9.51 -15.48
CA CYS A 225 7.71 9.82 -16.03
C CYS A 225 8.02 9.05 -17.31
N GLY A 226 8.42 9.77 -18.36
CA GLY A 226 8.78 9.24 -19.67
C GLY A 226 7.64 9.27 -20.68
N ASN A 227 6.60 10.07 -20.43
CA ASN A 227 5.46 10.27 -21.32
C ASN A 227 5.69 11.39 -22.37
N GLY A 228 6.82 12.08 -22.27
CA GLY A 228 7.22 13.17 -23.16
C GLY A 228 6.61 14.54 -22.82
N GLN A 229 5.98 14.68 -21.66
CA GLN A 229 5.46 15.93 -21.10
C GLN A 229 5.91 16.05 -19.65
N ARG A 230 6.42 17.22 -19.27
CA ARG A 230 6.73 17.49 -17.86
C ARG A 230 5.46 17.70 -17.03
N ASP A 231 5.05 16.71 -16.25
CA ASP A 231 3.87 16.77 -15.37
C ASP A 231 4.20 17.39 -14.01
N ALA A 232 4.53 18.69 -14.01
CA ALA A 232 4.99 19.40 -12.82
C ALA A 232 3.99 19.40 -11.64
N GLY A 233 2.69 19.25 -11.92
CA GLY A 233 1.64 19.13 -10.90
C GLY A 233 1.71 17.81 -10.11
N GLU A 234 2.30 16.78 -10.70
CA GLU A 234 2.47 15.44 -10.14
C GLU A 234 3.90 15.21 -9.58
N GLY A 235 4.72 16.27 -9.53
CA GLY A 235 6.04 16.26 -8.90
C GLY A 235 7.22 16.02 -9.85
N GLU A 236 7.01 15.99 -11.16
CA GLU A 236 8.09 15.85 -12.13
C GLU A 236 8.90 17.14 -12.32
N GLU A 237 10.22 17.01 -12.29
CA GLU A 237 11.12 18.12 -12.58
C GLU A 237 11.44 18.23 -14.07
N CYS A 238 11.35 17.13 -14.81
CA CYS A 238 11.61 17.02 -16.26
C CYS A 238 10.98 15.74 -16.81
N ASP A 239 10.85 15.60 -18.14
CA ASP A 239 10.51 14.34 -18.80
C ASP A 239 11.35 14.17 -20.08
N GLY A 240 12.32 13.25 -20.04
CA GLY A 240 13.22 13.01 -21.16
C GLY A 240 13.94 14.29 -21.63
N PRO A 241 13.71 14.78 -22.86
CA PRO A 241 14.28 16.04 -23.33
C PRO A 241 13.54 17.31 -22.84
N ASP A 242 12.33 17.18 -22.27
CA ASP A 242 11.60 18.31 -21.70
C ASP A 242 12.13 18.63 -20.29
N LEU A 243 13.15 19.48 -20.22
CA LEU A 243 13.77 19.92 -18.96
C LEU A 243 13.05 21.11 -18.31
N GLY A 244 11.85 21.47 -18.79
CA GLY A 244 11.12 22.64 -18.26
C GLY A 244 11.82 23.99 -18.51
N GLY A 245 12.74 24.04 -19.49
CA GLY A 245 13.55 25.22 -19.77
C GLY A 245 14.76 25.40 -18.85
N GLU A 246 15.01 24.46 -17.94
CA GLU A 246 16.20 24.46 -17.10
C GLU A 246 17.44 24.03 -17.89
N THR A 247 18.58 24.58 -17.51
CA THR A 247 19.93 24.29 -18.00
C THR A 247 20.87 24.26 -16.81
N CYS A 248 22.08 23.74 -16.97
CA CYS A 248 23.07 23.80 -15.90
C CYS A 248 23.32 25.27 -15.45
N GLN A 249 23.31 26.20 -16.41
CA GLN A 249 23.50 27.63 -16.18
C GLN A 249 22.35 28.27 -15.39
N THR A 250 21.09 27.94 -15.68
CA THR A 250 19.93 28.48 -14.92
C THR A 250 19.90 27.98 -13.48
N LEU A 251 20.48 26.80 -13.22
CA LEU A 251 20.60 26.19 -11.89
C LEU A 251 21.87 26.61 -11.13
N GLY A 252 22.68 27.52 -11.68
CA GLY A 252 23.84 28.11 -11.01
C GLY A 252 25.17 27.36 -11.20
N PHE A 253 25.22 26.40 -12.12
CA PHE A 253 26.47 25.77 -12.58
C PHE A 253 27.09 26.61 -13.71
N VAL A 254 28.40 26.46 -13.93
CA VAL A 254 29.13 27.26 -14.93
C VAL A 254 29.17 26.61 -16.31
N GLY A 255 28.95 25.29 -16.38
CA GLY A 255 28.93 24.53 -17.64
C GLY A 255 28.28 23.15 -17.49
N GLY A 256 28.43 22.31 -18.52
CA GLY A 256 27.88 20.95 -18.57
C GLY A 256 26.52 20.84 -19.28
N THR A 257 26.01 19.61 -19.38
CA THR A 257 24.74 19.30 -20.08
C THR A 257 23.72 18.70 -19.11
N LEU A 258 22.63 19.43 -18.87
CA LEU A 258 21.54 18.97 -18.02
C LEU A 258 20.77 17.84 -18.72
N ALA A 259 20.40 16.81 -17.97
CA ALA A 259 19.61 15.69 -18.46
C ALA A 259 18.53 15.32 -17.44
N CYS A 260 17.52 14.58 -17.90
CA CYS A 260 16.49 14.03 -17.03
C CYS A 260 16.83 12.58 -16.65
N THR A 261 16.65 12.21 -15.38
CA THR A 261 16.77 10.81 -14.96
C THR A 261 15.52 10.01 -15.33
N GLY A 262 15.59 8.68 -15.26
CA GLY A 262 14.42 7.81 -15.42
C GLY A 262 13.38 7.92 -14.27
N SER A 263 13.64 8.75 -13.27
CA SER A 263 12.70 9.09 -12.19
C SER A 263 12.22 10.54 -12.28
N CYS A 264 12.40 11.18 -13.45
CA CYS A 264 11.93 12.54 -13.75
C CYS A 264 12.45 13.62 -12.79
N THR A 265 13.69 13.41 -12.34
CA THR A 265 14.49 14.40 -11.61
C THR A 265 15.62 14.91 -12.47
N LEU A 266 16.03 16.15 -12.22
CA LEU A 266 17.14 16.76 -12.95
C LEU A 266 18.48 16.13 -12.55
N LEU A 267 19.21 15.61 -13.54
CA LEU A 267 20.54 15.03 -13.34
C LEU A 267 21.61 16.12 -13.29
N LEU A 268 21.89 16.63 -12.09
CA LEU A 268 22.91 17.67 -11.87
C LEU A 268 24.35 17.15 -11.94
N ALA A 269 24.55 15.83 -11.94
CA ALA A 269 25.89 15.23 -11.99
C ALA A 269 26.65 15.53 -13.29
N ASN A 270 25.93 15.88 -14.35
CA ASN A 270 26.50 16.29 -15.64
C ASN A 270 26.73 17.81 -15.74
N CYS A 271 26.34 18.56 -14.71
CA CYS A 271 26.62 19.98 -14.60
C CYS A 271 27.95 20.21 -13.88
N SER A 272 28.74 21.14 -14.40
CA SER A 272 30.08 21.42 -13.88
C SER A 272 30.08 22.65 -12.99
N THR A 273 30.78 22.58 -11.86
CA THR A 273 31.06 23.74 -10.99
C THR A 273 32.31 24.51 -11.42
N SER A 274 33.02 24.01 -12.44
CA SER A 274 34.15 24.66 -13.10
C SER A 274 33.92 24.64 -14.61
N PRO A 275 34.35 25.67 -15.35
CA PRO A 275 34.25 25.69 -16.80
C PRO A 275 34.83 24.41 -17.42
N VAL A 276 34.17 23.88 -18.44
CA VAL A 276 34.60 22.64 -19.12
C VAL A 276 35.28 23.05 -20.41
N CYS A 277 36.60 23.11 -20.35
CA CYS A 277 37.37 23.53 -21.50
C CYS A 277 37.23 22.56 -22.68
N GLY A 278 36.93 23.09 -23.87
CA GLY A 278 36.84 22.30 -25.10
C GLY A 278 35.45 21.71 -25.39
N ASP A 279 34.40 22.22 -24.76
CA ASP A 279 33.01 21.84 -25.06
C ASP A 279 32.40 22.64 -26.23
N GLY A 280 33.16 23.59 -26.79
CA GLY A 280 32.76 24.44 -27.91
C GLY A 280 31.87 25.62 -27.51
N VAL A 281 31.65 25.88 -26.22
CA VAL A 281 30.82 26.96 -25.70
C VAL A 281 31.65 27.83 -24.75
N LEU A 282 31.90 29.08 -25.14
CA LEU A 282 32.61 30.04 -24.28
C LEU A 282 31.78 30.37 -23.02
N SER A 283 32.11 29.70 -21.91
CA SER A 283 31.39 29.73 -20.65
C SER A 283 31.95 30.78 -19.68
N ALA A 284 31.17 31.13 -18.64
CA ALA A 284 31.60 32.12 -17.66
C ALA A 284 32.80 31.61 -16.85
N GLY A 285 33.97 32.19 -17.08
CA GLY A 285 35.24 31.79 -16.45
C GLY A 285 36.27 31.28 -17.46
N GLU A 286 35.89 31.01 -18.70
CA GLU A 286 36.80 30.70 -19.80
C GLU A 286 37.23 31.97 -20.52
N GLN A 287 38.48 32.03 -20.97
CA GLN A 287 39.00 33.11 -21.79
C GLN A 287 38.89 32.78 -23.28
N CYS A 288 38.94 31.49 -23.64
CA CYS A 288 38.95 30.97 -24.99
C CYS A 288 38.38 29.54 -25.04
N GLU A 289 38.16 29.02 -26.25
CA GLU A 289 37.78 27.63 -26.50
C GLU A 289 38.74 26.99 -27.53
N PRO A 290 39.28 25.78 -27.29
CA PRO A 290 40.12 25.06 -28.23
C PRO A 290 39.49 24.94 -29.63
N GLY A 291 40.20 25.38 -30.67
CA GLY A 291 39.72 25.36 -32.06
C GLY A 291 38.72 26.45 -32.42
N THR A 292 38.28 27.28 -31.46
CA THR A 292 37.40 28.45 -31.68
C THR A 292 38.04 29.72 -31.14
N LEU A 293 39.33 29.89 -31.45
CA LEU A 293 40.05 31.14 -31.23
C LEU A 293 39.47 32.16 -32.23
N GLY A 294 38.89 33.25 -31.74
CA GLY A 294 38.26 34.27 -32.57
C GLY A 294 39.26 35.04 -33.47
N VAL A 295 39.04 36.34 -33.65
CA VAL A 295 40.00 37.22 -34.36
C VAL A 295 41.11 37.77 -33.47
N GLU A 296 41.24 37.22 -32.26
CA GLU A 296 42.21 37.66 -31.27
C GLU A 296 43.63 37.22 -31.64
N THR A 297 44.62 38.00 -31.22
CA THR A 297 46.04 37.73 -31.34
C THR A 297 46.69 37.87 -29.97
N CYS A 298 47.89 37.34 -29.76
CA CYS A 298 48.62 37.54 -28.50
C CYS A 298 48.74 39.03 -28.13
N VAL A 299 48.91 39.90 -29.13
CA VAL A 299 48.96 41.36 -28.92
C VAL A 299 47.62 41.93 -28.45
N SER A 300 46.49 41.46 -28.99
CA SER A 300 45.16 41.98 -28.61
C SER A 300 44.71 41.52 -27.23
N VAL A 301 45.16 40.34 -26.77
CA VAL A 301 44.84 39.80 -25.44
C VAL A 301 45.86 40.19 -24.35
N GLY A 302 46.79 41.10 -24.66
CA GLY A 302 47.65 41.76 -23.67
C GLY A 302 49.08 41.24 -23.57
N TYR A 303 49.54 40.42 -24.51
CA TYR A 303 50.92 39.94 -24.60
C TYR A 303 51.64 40.69 -25.74
N PRO A 304 52.34 41.80 -25.44
CA PRO A 304 52.94 42.66 -26.47
C PRO A 304 54.13 42.01 -27.20
N GLN A 305 54.61 40.86 -26.71
CA GLN A 305 55.77 40.14 -27.23
C GLN A 305 55.45 39.27 -28.46
N GLY A 306 54.18 39.20 -28.90
CA GLY A 306 53.78 38.36 -30.03
C GLY A 306 53.57 36.89 -29.66
N GLY A 307 53.67 36.01 -30.66
CA GLY A 307 53.42 34.57 -30.54
C GLY A 307 52.13 34.10 -31.21
N THR A 308 51.97 32.77 -31.30
CA THR A 308 50.77 32.13 -31.85
C THR A 308 49.74 31.94 -30.76
N LEU A 309 48.66 32.72 -30.80
CA LEU A 309 47.58 32.60 -29.81
C LEU A 309 46.98 31.19 -29.87
N ASP A 310 47.04 30.48 -28.75
CA ASP A 310 46.40 29.19 -28.55
C ASP A 310 45.47 29.25 -27.32
N CYS A 311 44.61 28.24 -27.17
CA CYS A 311 43.82 28.06 -25.97
C CYS A 311 44.30 26.82 -25.23
N ASP A 312 44.69 26.97 -23.96
CA ASP A 312 45.06 25.80 -23.17
C ASP A 312 43.84 24.86 -23.04
N ALA A 313 43.98 23.64 -23.53
CA ALA A 313 42.90 22.67 -23.62
C ALA A 313 42.40 22.13 -22.26
N VAL A 314 43.03 22.51 -21.15
CA VAL A 314 42.67 22.07 -19.80
C VAL A 314 42.09 23.21 -18.98
N VAL A 315 42.67 24.41 -19.05
CA VAL A 315 42.25 25.56 -18.22
C VAL A 315 41.52 26.65 -18.98
N CYS A 316 41.47 26.60 -20.32
CA CYS A 316 40.78 27.59 -21.16
C CYS A 316 41.24 29.03 -20.91
N GLU A 317 42.53 29.17 -20.64
CA GLU A 317 43.24 30.44 -20.61
C GLU A 317 44.03 30.60 -21.90
N TYR A 318 44.23 31.85 -22.33
CA TYR A 318 45.06 32.13 -23.49
C TYR A 318 46.49 31.62 -23.26
N ALA A 319 46.99 30.84 -24.20
CA ALA A 319 48.32 30.23 -24.21
C ALA A 319 49.05 30.54 -25.53
N GLY A 320 50.28 30.04 -25.67
CA GLY A 320 51.08 30.20 -26.90
C GLY A 320 51.65 31.62 -27.11
N CYS A 321 51.40 32.55 -26.18
CA CYS A 321 51.95 33.91 -26.22
C CYS A 321 53.35 34.02 -25.62
N THR A 322 54.23 33.08 -25.98
CA THR A 322 55.66 33.17 -25.74
C THR A 322 56.32 33.79 -26.96
N GLY A 323 56.97 34.93 -26.76
CA GLY A 323 57.81 35.52 -27.81
C GLY A 323 59.05 34.65 -28.03
N GLU A 324 59.58 34.68 -29.25
CA GLU A 324 60.77 33.90 -29.62
C GLU A 324 62.01 34.33 -28.83
N ASN A 325 62.77 33.35 -28.33
CA ASN A 325 64.11 33.61 -27.84
C ASN A 325 65.08 33.56 -29.02
N CYS A 326 65.47 34.73 -29.51
CA CYS A 326 66.17 34.88 -30.78
C CYS A 326 67.63 34.35 -30.83
N GLY A 327 68.06 33.49 -29.92
CA GLY A 327 69.45 33.02 -29.89
C GLY A 327 69.72 31.75 -29.10
N ASN A 328 68.73 30.91 -28.86
CA ASN A 328 68.89 29.67 -28.09
C ASN A 328 68.83 28.39 -28.96
N GLY A 329 68.57 28.49 -30.27
CA GLY A 329 68.51 27.30 -31.11
C GLY A 329 67.21 26.50 -30.95
N VAL A 330 66.16 27.09 -30.36
CA VAL A 330 64.85 26.45 -30.17
C VAL A 330 63.78 27.34 -30.80
N ASP A 331 62.82 26.72 -31.49
CA ASP A 331 61.57 27.36 -31.87
C ASP A 331 60.72 27.47 -30.59
N ASP A 332 60.71 28.65 -29.96
CA ASP A 332 60.05 28.89 -28.67
C ASP A 332 58.61 29.40 -28.84
N ALA A 333 58.22 29.86 -30.03
CA ALA A 333 56.85 30.24 -30.38
C ALA A 333 56.09 29.15 -31.15
N TRP A 334 56.75 28.02 -31.45
CA TRP A 334 56.22 26.83 -32.13
C TRP A 334 55.58 27.13 -33.49
N ASP A 335 56.08 28.14 -34.19
CA ASP A 335 55.57 28.58 -35.50
C ASP A 335 56.37 27.99 -36.68
N GLY A 336 57.41 27.22 -36.39
CA GLY A 336 58.32 26.61 -37.36
C GLY A 336 59.49 27.51 -37.78
N SER A 337 59.60 28.72 -37.25
CA SER A 337 60.67 29.67 -37.53
C SER A 337 61.67 29.72 -36.38
N LEU A 338 62.90 29.29 -36.65
CA LEU A 338 63.93 29.21 -35.63
C LEU A 338 64.71 30.52 -35.44
N ASP A 339 64.81 31.03 -34.21
CA ASP A 339 65.63 32.18 -33.79
C ASP A 339 65.53 33.36 -34.80
N CYS A 340 66.65 33.77 -35.40
CA CYS A 340 66.77 34.87 -36.34
C CYS A 340 66.07 34.66 -37.69
N MET A 341 65.57 33.46 -37.96
CA MET A 341 64.67 33.20 -39.09
C MET A 341 63.23 33.60 -38.77
N ALA A 342 62.88 33.77 -37.49
CA ALA A 342 61.58 34.28 -37.07
C ALA A 342 61.47 35.79 -37.39
N PRO A 343 60.37 36.25 -38.01
CA PRO A 343 60.13 37.67 -38.26
C PRO A 343 60.17 38.54 -36.99
N GLU A 344 59.74 37.94 -35.86
CA GLU A 344 59.71 38.53 -34.51
C GLU A 344 61.13 38.90 -34.02
N CYS A 345 62.16 38.20 -34.50
CA CYS A 345 63.57 38.37 -34.13
C CYS A 345 64.36 39.33 -35.04
N SER A 346 63.70 39.93 -36.04
CA SER A 346 64.34 40.75 -37.07
C SER A 346 65.05 42.02 -36.55
N SER A 347 64.72 42.48 -35.35
CA SER A 347 65.36 43.62 -34.68
C SER A 347 66.06 43.25 -33.37
N ASP A 348 66.16 41.95 -33.05
CA ASP A 348 66.80 41.50 -31.82
C ASP A 348 68.33 41.54 -31.94
N ALA A 349 69.01 42.00 -30.89
CA ALA A 349 70.46 42.11 -30.87
C ALA A 349 71.19 40.75 -30.94
N ALA A 350 70.49 39.64 -30.68
CA ALA A 350 70.98 38.28 -30.92
C ALA A 350 71.17 37.98 -32.41
N CYS A 351 70.49 38.72 -33.29
CA CYS A 351 70.46 38.55 -34.74
C CYS A 351 71.20 39.65 -35.51
N ASP A 352 71.92 40.53 -34.81
CA ASP A 352 72.80 41.54 -35.41
C ASP A 352 73.94 40.88 -36.23
N GLU A 353 74.34 41.50 -37.34
CA GLU A 353 75.41 40.97 -38.19
C GLU A 353 76.79 41.01 -37.52
N GLY A 354 77.44 39.85 -37.47
CA GLY A 354 78.81 39.71 -37.02
C GLY A 354 79.85 39.93 -38.12
N THR A 355 81.13 39.76 -37.76
CA THR A 355 82.26 39.96 -38.68
C THR A 355 82.88 38.66 -39.18
N GLN A 356 82.49 37.51 -38.62
CA GLN A 356 83.12 36.23 -38.95
C GLN A 356 82.56 35.66 -40.25
N THR A 357 83.44 35.27 -41.17
CA THR A 357 83.03 34.70 -42.47
C THR A 357 82.57 33.25 -42.34
N ALA A 358 81.85 32.73 -43.34
CA ALA A 358 81.42 31.33 -43.37
C ALA A 358 82.56 30.34 -43.07
N GLY A 359 82.32 29.37 -42.19
CA GLY A 359 83.28 28.36 -41.71
C GLY A 359 84.12 28.79 -40.50
N ALA A 360 84.00 30.03 -40.03
CA ALA A 360 84.66 30.48 -38.80
C ALA A 360 83.95 29.94 -37.54
N PRO A 361 84.69 29.63 -36.46
CA PRO A 361 84.11 29.10 -35.24
C PRO A 361 83.26 30.15 -34.54
N CYS A 362 82.07 29.77 -34.13
CA CYS A 362 81.13 30.67 -33.47
C CYS A 362 80.45 29.97 -32.30
N THR A 363 79.98 30.77 -31.34
CA THR A 363 79.14 30.31 -30.23
C THR A 363 77.77 30.96 -30.21
N LEU A 364 77.60 32.08 -30.94
CA LEU A 364 76.36 32.83 -31.02
C LEU A 364 76.12 33.26 -32.47
N HIS A 365 74.85 33.35 -32.87
CA HIS A 365 74.40 33.78 -34.21
C HIS A 365 75.04 35.12 -34.63
N ARG A 366 75.00 36.12 -33.75
CA ARG A 366 75.60 37.46 -33.96
C ARG A 366 77.09 37.51 -34.27
N GLU A 367 77.81 36.41 -34.15
CA GLU A 367 79.24 36.37 -34.47
C GLU A 367 79.48 36.26 -35.98
N CYS A 368 78.48 35.79 -36.72
CA CYS A 368 78.59 35.45 -38.14
C CYS A 368 78.16 36.58 -39.07
N ALA A 369 78.86 36.73 -40.20
CA ALA A 369 78.59 37.73 -41.22
C ALA A 369 77.50 37.27 -42.20
N ALA A 370 76.51 38.14 -42.43
CA ALA A 370 75.35 37.93 -43.29
C ALA A 370 75.61 38.38 -44.74
N ALA A 371 76.41 37.65 -45.50
CA ALA A 371 76.69 38.00 -46.90
C ALA A 371 75.54 37.61 -47.87
N ALA A 372 74.34 38.17 -47.63
CA ALA A 372 73.03 37.93 -48.28
C ALA A 372 72.11 36.85 -47.65
N GLY A 373 72.23 36.61 -46.34
CA GLY A 373 71.36 35.71 -45.57
C GLY A 373 71.33 36.10 -44.09
N VAL A 374 70.60 35.38 -43.25
CA VAL A 374 70.54 35.65 -41.79
C VAL A 374 71.83 35.16 -41.12
N PRO A 375 72.45 35.91 -40.18
CA PRO A 375 73.66 35.45 -39.51
C PRO A 375 73.35 34.21 -38.65
N HIS A 376 74.00 33.08 -38.96
CA HIS A 376 73.68 31.79 -38.33
C HIS A 376 74.92 31.01 -37.90
N CYS A 377 74.88 30.50 -36.68
CA CYS A 377 75.93 29.69 -36.08
C CYS A 377 75.45 28.24 -35.95
N CYS A 378 75.87 27.35 -36.85
CA CYS A 378 75.50 25.94 -36.80
C CYS A 378 76.29 25.22 -35.71
N ASP A 379 75.62 24.63 -34.72
CA ASP A 379 76.26 23.80 -33.71
C ASP A 379 76.26 22.30 -34.06
N GLU A 380 76.76 21.49 -33.13
CA GLU A 380 76.85 20.03 -33.29
C GLU A 380 75.45 19.37 -33.35
N ALA A 381 74.43 19.98 -32.74
CA ALA A 381 73.07 19.45 -32.68
C ALA A 381 72.25 19.73 -33.96
N GLN A 382 72.46 20.88 -34.60
CA GLN A 382 71.66 21.31 -35.77
C GLN A 382 72.35 21.06 -37.12
N GLY A 383 73.68 21.00 -37.16
CA GLY A 383 74.43 20.92 -38.43
C GLY A 383 75.68 20.04 -38.42
N GLY A 384 75.98 19.34 -37.33
CA GLY A 384 77.12 18.41 -37.25
C GLY A 384 78.50 19.07 -37.25
N CYS A 385 78.59 20.33 -36.82
CA CYS A 385 79.84 21.10 -36.73
C CYS A 385 80.38 21.11 -35.30
N PRO A 386 81.43 20.33 -34.96
CA PRO A 386 81.98 20.30 -33.60
C PRO A 386 82.63 21.66 -33.26
N GLY A 387 82.07 22.37 -32.28
CA GLY A 387 82.55 23.68 -31.83
C GLY A 387 81.90 24.91 -32.50
N GLY A 388 80.85 24.71 -33.30
CA GLY A 388 80.08 25.79 -33.94
C GLY A 388 80.77 26.35 -35.19
N ALA A 389 80.03 26.61 -36.27
CA ALA A 389 80.59 27.27 -37.46
C ALA A 389 79.58 28.19 -38.16
N CYS A 390 80.05 29.37 -38.57
CA CYS A 390 79.22 30.32 -39.31
C CYS A 390 78.78 29.75 -40.66
N ALA A 391 77.48 29.75 -40.94
CA ALA A 391 76.94 29.25 -42.21
C ALA A 391 75.87 30.20 -42.78
N PRO A 392 75.73 30.28 -44.11
CA PRO A 392 74.69 31.10 -44.75
C PRO A 392 73.28 30.49 -44.68
N PHE A 393 73.15 29.17 -44.48
CA PHE A 393 71.88 28.46 -44.30
C PHE A 393 72.09 27.21 -43.42
N CYS A 394 71.13 26.92 -42.54
CA CYS A 394 71.07 25.63 -41.84
C CYS A 394 70.20 24.68 -42.64
N THR A 395 70.81 23.79 -43.43
CA THR A 395 70.08 22.69 -44.08
C THR A 395 70.52 21.38 -43.47
N SER A 396 69.60 20.67 -42.83
CA SER A 396 69.80 19.29 -42.40
C SER A 396 70.06 18.41 -43.63
N SER A 397 71.34 18.23 -43.96
CA SER A 397 71.75 17.31 -45.02
C SER A 397 72.83 16.37 -44.49
N ALA A 398 72.34 15.28 -43.90
CA ALA A 398 72.94 13.96 -43.96
C ALA A 398 71.83 12.95 -44.28
#